data_AF-A0A133YE32-F1
#
_entry.id   AF-A0A133YE32-F1
#
_cell.length_a   1.000
_cell.length_b   1.000
_cell.length_c   1.000
_cell.angle_alpha   90.00
_cell.angle_beta   90.00
_cell.angle_gamma   90.00
#
_symmetry.space_group_name_H-M   'P 1'
#
loop_
_entity.id
_entity.type
_entity.pdbx_description
1 polymer ?
#
loop_
_entity_poly.entity_id
_entity_poly.type
_entity_poly.pdbx_seq_one_letter_code
_entity_poly.pdbx_strand_id
1 'polypeptide(L)'
;MYSTQQIETAIALYQQLKSITNVRKCLGYPTFVTLAKWIDKYVAQEPNLHLHRRTFKHASWQTRQYAVRQRLIHKRTLHDISQEIGYSQPTIIRWCNRNQQEGSYRLMETSNNKPMLSSPEDKNDQTSQLDELKAQVKDLQFEVDLLRETLNVIKKDQGANLKTLKNREKTVIVGALKDVYSLSFICKRLSLSRSCYYYHSSLTKTKDKGQALTLV
;
A
#
# COMPACT_ATOMS: atom_id res chain seq x y z
N MET A 1 32.55 37.43 -24.19
CA MET A 1 32.70 36.15 -24.94
C MET A 1 34.00 35.50 -24.50
N TYR A 2 34.08 34.16 -24.48
CA TYR A 2 35.31 33.45 -24.14
C TYR A 2 36.17 33.25 -25.39
N SER A 3 37.49 33.33 -25.24
CA SER A 3 38.45 33.11 -26.33
C SER A 3 38.51 31.62 -26.73
N THR A 4 38.88 31.31 -27.97
CA THR A 4 39.09 29.93 -28.44
C THR A 4 40.12 29.19 -27.57
N GLN A 5 41.20 29.87 -27.20
CA GLN A 5 42.23 29.34 -26.28
C GLN A 5 41.67 28.97 -24.89
N GLN A 6 40.70 29.75 -24.39
CA GLN A 6 40.05 29.46 -23.10
C GLN A 6 39.13 28.24 -23.18
N ILE A 7 38.53 27.98 -24.35
CA ILE A 7 37.69 26.82 -24.58
C ILE A 7 38.56 25.56 -24.67
N GLU A 8 39.64 25.61 -25.43
CA GLU A 8 40.57 24.48 -25.61
C GLU A 8 41.24 24.06 -24.29
N THR A 9 41.72 25.02 -23.50
CA THR A 9 42.31 24.76 -22.18
C THR A 9 41.31 24.12 -21.22
N ALA A 10 40.05 24.57 -21.23
CA ALA A 10 38.99 23.99 -20.42
C ALA A 10 38.63 22.56 -20.83
N ILE A 11 38.62 22.26 -22.14
CA ILE A 11 38.38 20.92 -22.66
C ILE A 11 39.54 19.98 -22.31
N ALA A 12 40.80 20.42 -22.49
CA ALA A 12 41.98 19.64 -22.13
C ALA A 12 42.02 19.27 -20.64
N LEU A 13 41.73 20.23 -19.76
CA LEU A 13 41.62 19.97 -18.32
C LEU A 13 40.46 19.01 -18.00
N TYR A 14 39.36 19.09 -18.74
CA TYR A 14 38.24 18.17 -18.57
C TYR A 14 38.60 16.73 -18.96
N GLN A 15 39.41 16.53 -20.01
CA GLN A 15 39.90 15.20 -20.38
C GLN A 15 40.73 14.55 -19.27
N GLN A 16 41.55 15.35 -18.56
CA GLN A 16 42.36 14.88 -17.44
C GLN A 16 41.53 14.59 -16.18
N LEU A 17 40.65 15.52 -15.79
CA LEU A 17 39.92 15.46 -14.52
C LEU A 17 38.61 14.66 -14.59
N LYS A 18 38.04 14.48 -15.79
CA LYS A 18 36.73 13.87 -16.07
C LYS A 18 35.58 14.43 -15.21
N SER A 19 35.70 15.67 -14.72
CA SER A 19 34.76 16.30 -13.80
C SER A 19 34.63 17.80 -14.08
N ILE A 20 33.43 18.22 -14.51
CA ILE A 20 33.09 19.64 -14.79
C ILE A 20 33.31 20.50 -13.53
N THR A 21 32.97 19.97 -12.37
CA THR A 21 33.09 20.66 -11.09
C THR A 21 34.55 20.95 -10.75
N ASN A 22 35.46 20.01 -11.00
CA ASN A 22 36.88 20.19 -10.72
C ASN A 22 37.53 21.15 -11.72
N VAL A 23 37.18 21.05 -13.01
CA VAL A 23 37.65 21.99 -14.04
C VAL A 23 37.26 23.43 -13.70
N ARG A 24 36.01 23.65 -13.27
CA ARG A 24 35.55 24.96 -12.83
C ARG A 24 36.28 25.46 -11.59
N LYS A 25 36.60 24.57 -10.64
CA LYS A 25 37.39 24.93 -9.44
C LYS A 25 38.83 25.32 -9.81
N CYS A 26 39.44 24.66 -10.79
CA CYS A 26 40.80 24.95 -11.24
C CYS A 26 40.89 26.24 -12.06
N LEU A 27 39.94 26.48 -12.96
CA LEU A 27 39.99 27.64 -13.87
C LEU A 27 39.27 28.88 -13.34
N GLY A 28 38.27 28.73 -12.46
CA GLY A 28 37.41 29.82 -12.01
C GLY A 28 36.38 30.29 -13.05
N TYR A 29 36.49 29.81 -14.28
CA TYR A 29 35.57 30.02 -15.40
C TYR A 29 35.45 28.72 -16.23
N PRO A 30 34.49 28.61 -17.17
CA PRO A 30 33.24 29.36 -17.27
C PRO A 30 32.20 28.80 -16.28
N THR A 31 30.94 29.25 -16.37
CA THR A 31 29.82 28.65 -15.63
C THR A 31 29.61 27.19 -16.01
N PHE A 32 29.07 26.39 -15.08
CA PHE A 32 28.85 24.95 -15.26
C PHE A 32 28.11 24.61 -16.56
N VAL A 33 27.04 25.36 -16.86
CA VAL A 33 26.22 25.18 -18.06
C VAL A 33 27.02 25.43 -19.34
N THR A 34 27.88 26.44 -19.33
CA THR A 34 28.69 26.82 -20.49
C THR A 34 29.76 25.77 -20.77
N LEU A 35 30.44 25.30 -19.73
CA LEU A 35 31.43 24.22 -19.85
C LEU A 35 30.78 22.92 -20.33
N ALA A 36 29.60 22.58 -19.80
CA ALA A 36 28.84 21.42 -20.25
C ALA A 36 28.51 21.47 -21.75
N LYS A 37 28.06 22.64 -22.25
CA LYS A 37 27.79 22.85 -23.68
C LYS A 37 29.04 22.70 -24.55
N TRP A 38 30.20 23.17 -24.11
CA TRP A 38 31.45 23.00 -24.85
C TRP A 38 31.86 21.53 -24.92
N ILE A 39 31.73 20.80 -23.81
CA ILE A 39 31.98 19.36 -23.76
C ILE A 39 31.00 18.62 -24.68
N ASP A 40 29.71 18.97 -24.68
CA ASP A 40 28.71 18.36 -25.58
C ASP A 40 29.10 18.54 -27.05
N LYS A 41 29.52 19.75 -27.45
CA LYS A 41 29.99 20.03 -28.80
C LYS A 41 31.26 19.27 -29.16
N TYR A 42 32.20 19.19 -28.23
CA TYR A 42 33.47 18.49 -28.42
C TYR A 42 33.27 16.98 -28.60
N VAL A 43 32.40 16.37 -27.79
CA VAL A 43 32.04 14.94 -27.88
C VAL A 43 31.29 14.62 -29.16
N ALA A 44 30.43 15.53 -29.63
CA ALA A 44 29.75 15.36 -30.91
C ALA A 44 30.72 15.39 -32.10
N GLN A 45 31.87 16.07 -31.97
CA GLN A 45 32.91 16.13 -33.00
C GLN A 45 33.88 14.93 -32.93
N GLU A 46 34.08 14.34 -31.75
CA GLU A 46 34.95 13.17 -31.54
C GLU A 46 34.14 11.96 -31.03
N PRO A 47 33.48 11.19 -31.92
CA PRO A 47 32.57 10.10 -31.55
C PRO A 47 33.24 8.93 -30.80
N ASN A 48 34.57 8.84 -30.82
CA ASN A 48 35.35 7.80 -30.13
C ASN A 48 35.67 8.13 -28.66
N LEU A 49 35.33 9.34 -28.19
CA LEU A 49 35.50 9.70 -26.78
C LEU A 49 34.37 9.09 -25.94
N HIS A 50 34.64 7.91 -25.37
CA HIS A 50 33.80 7.32 -24.32
C HIS A 50 33.94 8.11 -23.00
N LEU A 51 33.35 9.30 -22.94
CA LEU A 51 33.09 9.93 -21.66
C LEU A 51 32.00 9.12 -20.96
N HIS A 52 32.32 8.54 -19.81
CA HIS A 52 31.33 7.96 -18.90
C HIS A 52 30.41 9.05 -18.35
N ARG A 53 29.48 9.54 -19.17
CA ARG A 53 28.34 10.31 -18.69
C ARG A 53 27.43 9.32 -17.97
N ARG A 54 27.31 9.46 -16.66
CA ARG A 54 26.24 8.79 -15.89
C ARG A 54 24.90 9.34 -16.39
N THR A 55 24.38 8.77 -17.48
CA THR A 55 23.00 8.99 -17.88
C THR A 55 22.14 8.25 -16.88
N PHE A 56 21.65 8.97 -15.86
CA PHE A 56 20.59 8.45 -15.01
C PHE A 56 19.33 8.32 -15.86
N LYS A 57 19.18 7.19 -16.55
CA LYS A 57 17.92 6.83 -17.19
C LYS A 57 16.91 6.56 -16.08
N HIS A 58 16.00 7.51 -15.86
CA HIS A 58 14.90 7.32 -14.94
C HIS A 58 14.09 6.10 -15.40
N ALA A 59 13.93 5.12 -14.51
CA ALA A 59 13.08 3.96 -14.80
C ALA A 59 11.66 4.44 -15.08
N SER A 60 11.07 3.91 -16.15
CA SER A 60 9.65 4.14 -16.45
C SER A 60 8.78 3.62 -15.31
N TRP A 61 7.58 4.15 -15.17
CA TRP A 61 6.63 3.67 -14.17
C TRP A 61 6.35 2.17 -14.33
N GLN A 62 6.18 1.70 -15.57
CA GLN A 62 5.93 0.30 -15.90
C GLN A 62 7.08 -0.59 -15.40
N THR A 63 8.33 -0.20 -15.61
CA THR A 63 9.50 -0.95 -15.14
C THR A 63 9.54 -1.01 -13.60
N ARG A 64 9.22 0.10 -12.92
CA ARG A 64 9.16 0.12 -11.45
C ARG A 64 8.05 -0.79 -10.92
N GLN A 65 6.85 -0.72 -11.51
CA GLN A 65 5.70 -1.51 -11.11
C GLN A 65 5.96 -3.01 -11.35
N TYR A 66 6.55 -3.36 -12.49
CA TYR A 66 6.95 -4.74 -12.80
C TYR A 66 7.92 -5.27 -11.73
N ALA A 67 9.00 -4.56 -11.45
CA ALA A 67 10.00 -4.98 -10.47
C ALA A 67 9.40 -5.20 -9.07
N VAL A 68 8.53 -4.29 -8.63
CA VAL A 68 7.83 -4.39 -7.34
C VAL A 68 6.86 -5.57 -7.32
N ARG A 69 6.10 -5.79 -8.40
CA ARG A 69 5.15 -6.92 -8.50
C ARG A 69 5.88 -8.26 -8.47
N GLN A 70 6.98 -8.40 -9.22
CA GLN A 70 7.83 -9.59 -9.21
C GLN A 70 8.40 -9.88 -7.81
N ARG A 71 8.79 -8.82 -7.08
CA ARG A 71 9.33 -8.99 -5.74
C ARG A 71 8.27 -9.31 -4.69
N LEU A 72 7.16 -8.56 -4.66
CA LEU A 72 6.18 -8.65 -3.57
C LEU A 72 5.18 -9.80 -3.77
N ILE A 73 4.70 -9.99 -5.00
CA ILE A 73 3.70 -11.02 -5.35
C ILE A 73 4.38 -12.33 -5.70
N HIS A 74 5.30 -12.31 -6.67
CA HIS A 74 5.93 -13.53 -7.18
C HIS A 74 7.15 -13.98 -6.36
N LYS A 75 7.54 -13.23 -5.32
CA LYS A 75 8.65 -13.54 -4.39
C LYS A 75 9.98 -13.88 -5.07
N ARG A 76 10.21 -13.39 -6.30
CA ARG A 76 11.47 -13.62 -7.03
C ARG A 76 12.66 -12.97 -6.31
N THR A 77 13.84 -13.50 -6.59
CA THR A 77 15.11 -12.99 -6.05
C THR A 77 15.43 -11.63 -6.66
N LEU A 78 16.01 -10.72 -5.86
CA LEU A 78 16.42 -9.40 -6.34
C LEU A 78 17.46 -9.46 -7.45
N HIS A 79 18.32 -10.50 -7.43
CA HIS A 79 19.34 -10.73 -8.45
C HIS A 79 18.70 -10.97 -9.83
N ASP A 80 17.76 -11.92 -9.92
CA ASP A 80 17.07 -12.24 -11.17
C ASP A 80 16.34 -11.03 -11.75
N ILE A 81 15.61 -10.29 -10.90
CA ILE A 81 14.89 -9.08 -11.30
C ILE A 81 15.88 -8.03 -11.80
N SER A 82 17.00 -7.84 -11.08
CA SER A 82 18.05 -6.87 -11.42
C SER A 82 18.70 -7.17 -12.77
N GLN A 83 18.99 -8.44 -13.04
CA GLN A 83 19.55 -8.88 -14.31
C GLN A 83 18.57 -8.67 -15.48
N GLU A 84 17.27 -8.91 -15.24
CA GLU A 84 16.23 -8.77 -16.25
C GLU A 84 15.96 -7.29 -16.62
N ILE A 85 15.83 -6.41 -15.63
CA ILE A 85 15.45 -5.00 -15.87
C ILE A 85 16.65 -4.06 -16.02
N GLY A 86 17.87 -4.53 -15.74
CA GLY A 86 19.11 -3.74 -15.83
C GLY A 86 19.28 -2.67 -14.73
N TYR A 87 18.52 -2.74 -13.63
CA TYR A 87 18.66 -1.83 -12.49
C TYR A 87 19.28 -2.54 -11.30
N SER A 88 20.10 -1.81 -10.53
CA SER A 88 20.75 -2.37 -9.34
C SER A 88 19.74 -2.83 -8.28
N GLN A 89 20.08 -3.90 -7.54
CA GLN A 89 19.25 -4.42 -6.45
C GLN A 89 18.87 -3.33 -5.41
N PRO A 90 19.77 -2.42 -4.98
CA PRO A 90 19.41 -1.33 -4.07
C PRO A 90 18.31 -0.41 -4.62
N THR A 91 18.30 -0.17 -5.94
CA THR A 91 17.25 0.62 -6.60
C THR A 91 15.90 -0.09 -6.50
N ILE A 92 15.87 -1.40 -6.74
CA ILE A 92 14.66 -2.22 -6.67
C ILE A 92 14.13 -2.27 -5.23
N ILE A 93 15.00 -2.44 -4.24
CA ILE A 93 14.64 -2.37 -2.81
C ILE A 93 14.00 -1.02 -2.50
N ARG A 94 14.60 0.09 -2.96
CA ARG A 94 14.05 1.43 -2.77
C ARG A 94 12.64 1.56 -3.33
N TRP A 95 12.37 0.98 -4.50
CA TRP A 95 11.01 0.97 -5.06
C TRP A 95 10.03 0.13 -4.23
N CYS A 96 10.46 -1.04 -3.74
CA CYS A 96 9.64 -1.89 -2.89
C CYS A 96 9.26 -1.19 -1.58
N ASN A 97 10.24 -0.60 -0.89
CA ASN A 97 10.01 0.11 0.37
C ASN A 97 9.06 1.28 0.17
N ARG A 98 9.24 2.03 -0.93
CA ARG A 98 8.36 3.15 -1.26
C ARG A 98 6.92 2.71 -1.54
N ASN A 99 6.75 1.59 -2.22
CA ASN A 99 5.44 1.01 -2.48
C ASN A 99 4.72 0.56 -1.20
N GLN A 100 5.46 0.03 -0.21
CA GLN A 100 4.89 -0.39 1.06
C GLN A 100 4.49 0.79 1.96
N GLN A 101 5.32 1.83 2.01
CA GLN A 101 5.07 2.99 2.88
C GLN A 101 4.00 3.91 2.31
N GLU A 102 4.02 4.12 1.00
CA GLU A 102 3.22 5.17 0.38
C GLU A 102 2.26 4.63 -0.68
N GLY A 103 2.23 3.33 -0.97
CA GLY A 103 1.36 2.75 -2.00
C GLY A 103 1.90 2.88 -3.43
N SER A 104 1.18 2.29 -4.39
CA SER A 104 1.62 2.20 -5.80
C SER A 104 1.63 3.52 -6.57
N TYR A 105 0.87 4.53 -6.12
CA TYR A 105 0.78 5.83 -6.80
C TYR A 105 2.10 6.61 -6.74
N ARG A 106 2.90 6.47 -5.67
CA ARG A 106 4.22 7.10 -5.55
C ARG A 106 5.27 6.55 -6.51
N LEU A 107 5.05 5.36 -7.08
CA LEU A 107 5.91 4.87 -8.16
C LEU A 107 5.68 5.64 -9.46
N MET A 108 4.51 6.26 -9.63
CA MET A 108 4.12 7.07 -10.80
C MET A 108 4.70 8.49 -10.78
N GLU A 109 5.24 8.95 -9.64
CA GLU A 109 5.89 10.26 -9.57
C GLU A 109 7.12 10.29 -10.50
N THR A 110 6.88 10.81 -11.70
CA THR A 110 7.88 11.49 -12.51
C THR A 110 8.09 12.86 -11.87
N SER A 111 9.30 13.40 -11.93
CA SER A 111 9.70 14.64 -11.24
C SER A 111 8.87 15.88 -11.59
N ASN A 112 7.93 15.79 -12.53
CA ASN A 112 7.03 16.87 -12.96
C ASN A 112 5.61 16.77 -12.39
N ASN A 113 5.22 15.67 -11.76
CA ASN A 113 3.92 15.55 -11.09
C ASN A 113 4.09 15.82 -9.61
N LYS A 114 4.18 17.11 -9.26
CA LYS A 114 3.96 17.56 -7.89
C LYS A 114 2.54 17.10 -7.52
N PRO A 115 2.31 16.42 -6.38
CA PRO A 115 0.95 16.20 -5.93
C PRO A 115 0.33 17.59 -5.79
N MET A 116 -0.75 17.87 -6.52
CA MET A 116 -1.63 18.95 -6.12
C MET A 116 -1.95 18.68 -4.65
N LEU A 117 -1.51 19.57 -3.77
CA LEU A 117 -1.93 19.51 -2.38
C LEU A 117 -3.46 19.53 -2.42
N SER A 118 -4.08 18.41 -2.08
CA SER A 118 -5.53 18.30 -1.99
C SER A 118 -6.00 19.41 -1.07
N SER A 119 -7.03 20.14 -1.52
CA SER A 119 -7.65 21.21 -0.77
C SER A 119 -8.10 20.69 0.60
N PRO A 120 -8.17 21.51 1.66
CA PRO A 120 -8.69 21.09 2.96
C PRO A 120 -10.08 20.42 2.86
N GLU A 121 -10.89 20.84 1.88
CA GLU A 121 -12.21 20.27 1.57
C GLU A 121 -12.11 18.82 1.07
N ASP A 122 -11.18 18.53 0.15
CA ASP A 122 -10.95 17.18 -0.38
C ASP A 122 -10.54 16.18 0.71
N LYS A 123 -9.83 16.65 1.74
CA LYS A 123 -9.40 15.80 2.86
C LYS A 123 -10.55 15.41 3.77
N ASN A 124 -11.50 16.32 3.98
CA ASN A 124 -12.67 16.07 4.83
C ASN A 124 -13.67 15.10 4.17
N ASP A 125 -13.83 15.21 2.85
CA ASP A 125 -14.66 14.28 2.07
C ASP A 125 -14.02 12.89 2.03
N GLN A 126 -12.70 12.81 1.87
CA GLN A 126 -11.96 11.54 1.93
C GLN A 126 -12.02 10.88 3.31
N THR A 127 -11.96 11.64 4.40
CA THR A 127 -12.12 11.07 5.75
C THR A 127 -13.53 10.55 5.97
N SER A 128 -14.54 11.27 5.48
CA SER A 128 -15.95 10.86 5.58
C SER A 128 -16.19 9.56 4.81
N GLN A 129 -15.71 9.47 3.57
CA GLN A 129 -15.79 8.24 2.76
C GLN A 129 -15.04 7.06 3.39
N LEU A 130 -13.89 7.30 4.02
CA LEU A 130 -13.15 6.26 4.72
C LEU A 130 -13.91 5.73 5.94
N ASP A 131 -14.57 6.61 6.68
CA ASP A 131 -15.33 6.20 7.86
C ASP A 131 -16.64 5.49 7.48
N GLU A 132 -17.29 5.90 6.39
CA GLU A 132 -18.40 5.14 5.78
C GLU A 132 -17.96 3.75 5.34
N LEU A 133 -16.83 3.63 4.64
CA LEU A 133 -16.29 2.34 4.21
C LEU A 133 -15.94 1.44 5.40
N LYS A 134 -15.32 1.98 6.45
CA LYS A 134 -15.06 1.23 7.68
C LYS A 134 -16.35 0.74 8.34
N ALA A 135 -17.38 1.58 8.36
CA ALA A 135 -18.69 1.18 8.88
C ALA A 135 -19.29 0.04 8.05
N GLN A 136 -19.22 0.11 6.72
CA GLN A 136 -19.67 -0.95 5.82
C GLN A 136 -18.90 -2.26 6.02
N VAL A 137 -17.58 -2.20 6.15
CA VAL A 137 -16.73 -3.38 6.42
C VAL A 137 -17.13 -4.02 7.76
N LYS A 138 -17.36 -3.21 8.80
CA LYS A 138 -17.78 -3.71 10.10
C LYS A 138 -19.16 -4.38 10.05
N ASP A 139 -20.11 -3.79 9.30
CA ASP A 139 -21.44 -4.36 9.08
C ASP A 139 -21.36 -5.69 8.31
N LEU A 140 -20.58 -5.75 7.22
CA LEU A 140 -20.37 -6.98 6.44
C LEU A 140 -19.71 -8.07 7.28
N GLN A 141 -18.75 -7.71 8.12
CA GLN A 141 -18.09 -8.67 9.00
C GLN A 141 -19.05 -9.24 10.03
N PHE A 142 -19.95 -8.42 10.57
CA PHE A 142 -21.04 -8.89 11.42
C PHE A 142 -21.98 -9.85 10.68
N GLU A 143 -22.34 -9.57 9.42
CA GLU A 143 -23.17 -10.48 8.62
C GLU A 143 -22.49 -11.84 8.43
N VAL A 144 -21.20 -11.87 8.13
CA VAL A 144 -20.43 -13.12 7.98
C VAL A 144 -20.42 -13.90 9.30
N ASP A 145 -20.16 -13.25 10.43
CA ASP A 145 -20.12 -13.90 11.74
C ASP A 145 -21.51 -14.40 12.15
N LEU A 146 -22.56 -13.64 11.86
CA LEU A 146 -23.94 -14.06 12.06
C LEU A 146 -24.28 -15.31 11.21
N LEU A 147 -23.88 -15.33 9.94
CA LEU A 147 -24.11 -16.49 9.07
C LEU A 147 -23.36 -17.73 9.58
N ARG A 148 -22.13 -17.56 10.07
CA ARG A 148 -21.36 -18.66 10.67
C ARG A 148 -22.02 -19.20 11.94
N GLU A 149 -22.45 -18.33 12.84
CA GLU A 149 -23.11 -18.76 14.09
C GLU A 149 -24.49 -19.36 13.84
N THR A 150 -25.25 -18.85 12.87
CA THR A 150 -26.52 -19.49 12.47
C THR A 150 -26.29 -20.89 11.91
N LEU A 151 -25.25 -21.11 11.11
CA LEU A 151 -24.87 -22.45 10.63
C LEU A 151 -24.40 -23.38 11.76
N ASN A 152 -23.73 -22.85 12.79
CA ASN A 152 -23.34 -23.64 13.96
C ASN A 152 -24.55 -24.08 14.79
N VAL A 153 -25.54 -23.20 14.95
CA VAL A 153 -26.74 -23.46 15.76
C VAL A 153 -27.77 -24.32 15.01
N ILE A 154 -27.97 -24.07 13.72
CA ILE A 154 -28.81 -24.88 12.84
C ILE A 154 -27.94 -26.01 12.28
N LYS A 155 -27.76 -27.09 13.05
CA LYS A 155 -27.02 -28.27 12.58
C LYS A 155 -27.58 -28.77 11.23
N LYS A 156 -26.67 -29.27 10.39
CA LYS A 156 -26.72 -29.62 8.94
C LYS A 156 -27.97 -30.29 8.31
N ASP A 157 -29.04 -30.62 9.05
CA ASP A 157 -30.12 -31.49 8.54
C ASP A 157 -31.50 -30.82 8.38
N GLN A 158 -31.65 -29.55 8.79
CA GLN A 158 -32.88 -28.80 8.56
C GLN A 158 -32.54 -27.57 7.73
N GLY A 159 -33.00 -27.54 6.47
CA GLY A 159 -32.73 -26.46 5.51
C GLY A 159 -32.79 -25.07 6.16
N ALA A 160 -31.67 -24.36 6.12
CA ALA A 160 -31.46 -23.11 6.85
C ALA A 160 -32.38 -22.00 6.32
N ASN A 161 -33.54 -21.83 6.94
CA ASN A 161 -34.36 -20.63 6.73
C ASN A 161 -33.97 -19.56 7.76
N LEU A 162 -33.03 -18.70 7.38
CA LEU A 162 -32.62 -17.49 8.11
C LEU A 162 -33.80 -16.59 8.51
N LYS A 163 -34.90 -16.62 7.74
CA LYS A 163 -36.12 -15.85 8.00
C LYS A 163 -36.99 -16.43 9.13
N THR A 164 -36.79 -17.68 9.54
CA THR A 164 -37.63 -18.36 10.54
C THR A 164 -36.81 -18.91 11.71
N LEU A 165 -35.85 -18.12 12.20
CA LEU A 165 -35.09 -18.45 13.40
C LEU A 165 -35.97 -18.31 14.65
N LYS A 166 -36.06 -19.34 15.49
CA LYS A 166 -36.82 -19.30 16.75
C LYS A 166 -36.12 -18.39 17.77
N ASN A 167 -36.86 -17.79 18.69
CA ASN A 167 -36.28 -16.91 19.74
C ASN A 167 -35.24 -17.63 20.62
N ARG A 168 -35.32 -18.97 20.75
CA ARG A 168 -34.30 -19.80 21.42
C ARG A 168 -32.99 -19.90 20.63
N GLU A 169 -33.06 -20.05 19.32
CA GLU A 169 -31.88 -20.08 18.45
C GLU A 169 -31.22 -18.70 18.39
N LYS A 170 -32.05 -17.63 18.28
CA LYS A 170 -31.58 -16.24 18.35
C LYS A 170 -30.82 -15.96 19.64
N THR A 171 -31.25 -16.52 20.77
CA THR A 171 -30.58 -16.30 22.07
C THR A 171 -29.26 -17.03 22.21
N VAL A 172 -29.11 -18.20 21.59
CA VAL A 172 -27.82 -18.90 21.51
C VAL A 172 -26.82 -18.10 20.67
N ILE A 173 -27.25 -17.60 19.51
CA ILE A 173 -26.42 -16.77 18.62
C ILE A 173 -26.00 -15.46 19.31
N VAL A 174 -26.93 -14.80 20.01
CA VAL A 174 -26.60 -13.61 20.82
C VAL A 174 -25.55 -13.96 21.88
N GLY A 175 -25.66 -15.14 22.50
CA GLY A 175 -24.68 -15.63 23.48
C GLY A 175 -23.27 -15.81 22.90
N ALA A 176 -23.15 -16.24 21.65
CA ALA A 176 -21.88 -16.43 20.95
C ALA A 176 -21.26 -15.11 20.47
N LEU A 177 -22.08 -14.14 20.04
CA LEU A 177 -21.60 -12.88 19.46
C LEU A 177 -21.43 -11.73 20.48
N LYS A 178 -21.92 -11.88 21.71
CA LYS A 178 -21.93 -10.81 22.74
C LYS A 178 -20.53 -10.31 23.14
N ASP A 179 -19.48 -11.12 22.95
CA ASP A 179 -18.12 -10.78 23.37
C ASP A 179 -17.42 -9.88 22.32
N VAL A 180 -17.92 -9.88 21.07
CA VAL A 180 -17.38 -9.12 19.93
C VAL A 180 -18.26 -7.92 19.58
N TYR A 181 -19.59 -8.05 19.75
CA TYR A 181 -20.57 -7.04 19.35
C TYR A 181 -21.47 -6.62 20.52
N SER A 182 -21.94 -5.37 20.49
CA SER A 182 -22.84 -4.88 21.55
C SER A 182 -24.20 -5.58 21.50
N LEU A 183 -24.74 -5.93 22.69
CA LEU A 183 -26.01 -6.63 22.80
C LEU A 183 -27.17 -5.91 22.10
N SER A 184 -27.19 -4.57 22.15
CA SER A 184 -28.19 -3.75 21.46
C SER A 184 -28.14 -3.91 19.94
N PHE A 185 -26.93 -3.96 19.39
CA PHE A 185 -26.71 -4.10 17.96
C PHE A 185 -27.14 -5.48 17.46
N ILE A 186 -26.73 -6.54 18.15
CA ILE A 186 -27.09 -7.92 17.79
C ILE A 186 -28.61 -8.13 17.85
N CYS A 187 -29.25 -7.70 18.95
CA CYS A 187 -30.71 -7.82 19.14
C CYS A 187 -31.51 -7.07 18.07
N LYS A 188 -31.05 -5.88 17.65
CA LYS A 188 -31.69 -5.10 16.58
C LYS A 188 -31.62 -5.84 15.24
N ARG A 189 -30.46 -6.41 14.90
CA ARG A 189 -30.25 -7.14 13.64
C ARG A 189 -31.01 -8.47 13.59
N LEU A 190 -31.19 -9.15 14.72
CA LEU A 190 -31.98 -10.39 14.84
C LEU A 190 -33.49 -10.16 15.04
N SER A 191 -33.94 -8.91 15.12
CA SER A 191 -35.31 -8.53 15.51
C SER A 191 -35.77 -9.25 16.79
N LEU A 192 -34.91 -9.25 17.81
CA LEU A 192 -35.17 -9.86 19.12
C LEU A 192 -35.27 -8.75 20.18
N SER A 193 -36.35 -8.74 20.97
CA SER A 193 -36.46 -7.79 22.08
C SER A 193 -35.54 -8.17 23.24
N ARG A 194 -34.98 -7.18 23.95
CA ARG A 194 -34.10 -7.43 25.11
C ARG A 194 -34.78 -8.28 26.18
N SER A 195 -36.06 -8.05 26.44
CA SER A 195 -36.83 -8.83 27.42
C SER A 195 -36.94 -10.30 27.00
N CYS A 196 -37.12 -10.58 25.71
CA CYS A 196 -37.15 -11.94 25.18
C CYS A 196 -35.77 -12.61 25.28
N TYR A 197 -34.70 -11.86 25.05
CA TYR A 197 -33.33 -12.35 25.27
C TYR A 197 -33.11 -12.78 26.72
N TYR A 198 -33.39 -11.89 27.69
CA TYR A 198 -33.16 -12.20 29.11
C TYR A 198 -34.04 -13.34 29.61
N TYR A 199 -35.29 -13.43 29.15
CA TYR A 199 -36.21 -14.52 29.48
C TYR A 199 -35.69 -15.88 29.01
N HIS A 200 -35.24 -15.99 27.76
CA HIS A 200 -34.70 -17.26 27.25
C HIS A 200 -33.29 -17.57 27.77
N SER A 201 -32.47 -16.54 28.05
CA SER A 201 -31.14 -16.69 28.65
C SER A 201 -31.20 -17.17 30.10
N SER A 202 -32.21 -16.77 30.88
CA SER A 202 -32.40 -17.28 32.23
C SER A 202 -32.85 -18.74 32.24
N LEU A 203 -33.70 -19.14 31.30
CA LEU A 203 -34.18 -20.53 31.16
C LEU A 203 -33.08 -21.52 30.75
N THR A 204 -32.09 -21.11 29.95
CA THR A 204 -30.96 -21.97 29.61
C THR A 204 -30.01 -22.14 30.80
N LYS A 205 -29.75 -21.06 31.56
CA LYS A 205 -28.93 -21.10 32.78
C LYS A 205 -29.55 -21.94 33.90
N THR A 206 -30.87 -21.98 34.03
CA THR A 206 -31.55 -22.79 35.05
C THR A 206 -31.63 -24.27 34.68
N LYS A 207 -31.69 -24.59 33.38
CA LYS A 207 -31.66 -25.97 32.90
C LYS A 207 -30.33 -26.67 33.19
N ASP A 208 -29.21 -25.97 33.03
CA ASP A 208 -27.88 -26.47 33.44
C ASP A 208 -27.78 -26.71 34.95
N LYS A 209 -28.40 -25.85 35.77
CA LYS A 209 -28.43 -26.03 37.23
C LYS A 209 -29.31 -27.19 37.68
N GLY A 210 -30.40 -27.47 36.98
CA GLY A 210 -31.30 -28.59 37.29
C GLY A 210 -30.72 -29.96 36.94
N GLN A 211 -29.92 -30.06 35.87
CA GLN A 211 -29.26 -31.33 35.49
C GLN A 211 -28.07 -31.68 36.39
N ALA A 212 -27.43 -30.69 37.02
CA ALA A 212 -26.37 -30.92 38.00
C ALA A 212 -26.87 -31.45 39.36
N LEU A 213 -28.19 -31.42 39.62
CA LEU A 213 -28.80 -31.86 40.88
C LEU A 213 -29.52 -33.22 40.79
N THR A 214 -29.40 -33.94 39.66
CA THR A 214 -29.98 -35.30 39.48
C THR A 214 -28.91 -36.39 39.30
N LEU A 215 -27.67 -36.13 39.75
CA LEU A 215 -26.63 -37.15 39.88
C LEU A 215 -26.18 -37.23 41.35
N VAL A 216 -27.07 -37.71 42.20
CA VAL A 216 -26.79 -38.35 43.50
C VAL A 216 -27.75 -39.52 43.61
#